data_AF-A0A0R3Q5N7-F1
#
_entry.id   AF-A0A0R3Q5N7-F1
#
_cell.length_a   1.000
_cell.length_b   1.000
_cell.length_c   1.000
_cell.angle_alpha   90.00
_cell.angle_beta   90.00
_cell.angle_gamma   90.00
#
_symmetry.space_group_name_H-M   'P 1'
#
loop_
_entity.id
_entity.type
_entity.pdbx_description
1 polymer ?
#
loop_
_entity_poly.entity_id
_entity_poly.type
_entity_poly.pdbx_seq_one_letter_code
_entity_poly.pdbx_strand_id
1 'polypeptide(L)' 'LAQLWGERKNNQKMTYEKLSRAMRTYYEKRILVPVPKTGLYPKKLVYKFGPSALG' A
#
# COMPACT_ATOMS: atom_id res chain seq x y z
N LEU A 1 1.72 -10.22 5.07
CA LEU A 1 0.79 -9.06 5.02
C LEU A 1 -0.45 -9.31 4.16
N ALA A 2 -0.32 -9.65 2.87
CA ALA A 2 -1.48 -9.85 2.00
C ALA A 2 -2.40 -11.01 2.46
N GLN A 3 -1.84 -12.12 2.93
CA GLN A 3 -2.62 -13.23 3.50
C GLN A 3 -3.44 -12.79 4.72
N LEU A 4 -2.80 -12.16 5.72
CA LEU A 4 -3.48 -11.60 6.89
C LEU A 4 -4.58 -10.60 6.53
N TRP A 5 -4.34 -9.73 5.55
CA TRP A 5 -5.37 -8.81 5.06
C TRP A 5 -6.52 -9.55 4.36
N GLY A 6 -6.21 -10.63 3.64
CA GLY A 6 -7.17 -11.56 3.06
C GLY A 6 -8.04 -12.21 4.13
N GLU A 7 -7.44 -12.85 5.13
CA GLU A 7 -8.12 -13.45 6.28
C GLU A 7 -9.05 -12.44 6.95
N ARG A 8 -8.54 -11.23 7.25
CA ARG A 8 -9.32 -10.14 7.88
C ARG A 8 -10.53 -9.70 7.06
N LYS A 9 -10.48 -9.84 5.73
CA LYS A 9 -11.55 -9.48 4.79
C LYS A 9 -12.29 -10.70 4.23
N ASN A 10 -12.06 -11.89 4.81
CA ASN A 10 -12.58 -13.17 4.33
C ASN A 10 -12.35 -13.41 2.83
N ASN A 11 -11.18 -13.02 2.33
CA ASN A 11 -10.73 -13.20 0.95
C ASN A 11 -9.50 -14.09 0.91
N GLN A 12 -9.73 -15.40 0.76
CA GLN A 12 -8.67 -16.43 0.71
C GLN A 12 -7.78 -16.31 -0.55
N LYS A 13 -8.24 -15.61 -1.59
CA LYS A 13 -7.48 -15.41 -2.85
C LYS A 13 -6.72 -14.08 -2.85
N MET A 14 -6.49 -13.47 -1.69
CA MET A 14 -5.73 -12.23 -1.57
C MET A 14 -4.24 -12.46 -1.85
N THR A 15 -3.68 -11.69 -2.77
CA THR A 15 -2.25 -11.73 -3.12
C THR A 15 -1.61 -10.37 -2.93
N TYR A 16 -0.28 -10.33 -2.95
CA TYR A 16 0.45 -9.06 -2.84
C TYR A 16 0.13 -8.10 -4.00
N GLU A 17 -0.08 -8.62 -5.21
CA GLU A 17 -0.40 -7.85 -6.41
C GLU A 17 -1.74 -7.14 -6.24
N LYS A 18 -2.76 -7.85 -5.73
CA LYS A 18 -4.09 -7.30 -5.44
C LYS A 18 -4.03 -6.26 -4.31
N LEU A 19 -3.32 -6.57 -3.23
CA LEU A 19 -3.12 -5.63 -2.13
C LEU A 19 -2.40 -4.37 -2.60
N SER A 20 -1.30 -4.51 -3.36
CA SER A 20 -0.53 -3.37 -3.86
C SER A 20 -1.35 -2.53 -4.85
N ARG A 21 -2.24 -3.15 -5.64
CA ARG A 21 -3.17 -2.44 -6.54
C ARG A 21 -4.18 -1.61 -5.75
N ALA A 22 -4.74 -2.17 -4.67
CA ALA A 22 -5.64 -1.45 -3.78
C ALA A 22 -4.91 -0.30 -3.07
N MET A 23 -3.69 -0.52 -2.56
CA MET A 23 -2.89 0.54 -1.93
C MET A 23 -2.64 1.73 -2.87
N ARG A 24 -2.49 1.52 -4.19
CA ARG A 24 -2.31 2.62 -5.14
C ARG A 24 -3.54 3.52 -5.29
N THR A 25 -4.75 3.04 -5.00
CA THR A 25 -5.95 3.89 -5.07
C THR A 25 -5.95 4.96 -3.96
N TYR A 26 -5.14 4.79 -2.92
CA TYR A 26 -4.98 5.77 -1.85
C TYR A 26 -4.15 6.99 -2.23
N TYR A 27 -3.49 7.01 -3.40
CA TYR A 27 -2.75 8.18 -3.87
C TYR A 27 -3.67 9.35 -4.19
N GLU A 28 -4.80 9.08 -4.85
CA GLU A 28 -5.81 10.11 -5.16
C GLU A 28 -6.37 10.72 -3.88
N LYS A 29 -6.63 9.88 -2.88
CA LYS A 29 -7.16 10.30 -1.57
C LYS A 29 -6.10 10.87 -0.62
N ARG A 30 -4.82 10.96 -1.05
CA ARG A 30 -3.68 11.42 -0.24
C ARG A 30 -3.50 10.71 1.12
N ILE A 31 -4.07 9.51 1.26
CA ILE A 31 -3.82 8.63 2.43
C ILE A 31 -2.42 8.03 2.30
N LEU A 32 -1.98 7.73 1.08
CA LEU A 32 -0.59 7.40 0.76
C LEU A 32 -0.04 8.40 -0.24
N VAL A 33 1.28 8.58 -0.24
CA VAL A 33 1.99 9.38 -1.24
C VAL A 33 3.03 8.54 -1.97
N PRO A 34 3.30 8.82 -3.27
CA PRO A 34 4.36 8.15 -4.00
C PRO A 34 5.73 8.38 -3.33
N VAL A 35 6.51 7.30 -3.23
CA VAL A 35 7.90 7.37 -2.74
C VAL A 35 8.82 7.55 -3.95
N PRO A 36 9.66 8.60 -3.99
CA PRO A 36 10.65 8.77 -5.04
C PRO A 36 11.53 7.52 -5.17
N LYS A 37 11.79 7.11 -6.42
CA LYS A 37 12.69 5.98 -6.73
C LYS A 37 14.16 6.41 -6.81
N THR A 38 14.41 7.70 -6.64
CA THR A 38 15.73 8.34 -6.67
C THR A 38 16.24 8.50 -5.24
N GLY A 39 17.56 8.42 -5.06
CA GLY A 39 18.22 8.61 -3.76
C GLY A 39 18.26 7.34 -2.89
N LEU A 40 18.22 7.54 -1.57
CA LEU A 40 18.47 6.51 -0.53
C LEU A 40 17.29 5.53 -0.30
N TYR A 41 16.14 5.73 -0.93
CA TYR A 41 14.95 4.91 -0.68
C TYR A 41 14.98 3.60 -1.49
N PRO A 42 14.58 2.46 -0.89
CA PRO A 42 14.48 1.21 -1.63
C PRO A 42 13.49 1.30 -2.80
N LYS A 43 13.83 0.64 -3.92
CA LYS A 43 13.05 0.73 -5.18
C LYS A 43 11.68 0.03 -5.14
N LYS A 44 11.47 -0.90 -4.22
CA LYS A 44 10.27 -1.76 -4.14
C LYS A 44 9.82 -1.94 -2.70
N LEU A 45 8.52 -2.21 -2.52
CA LEU A 45 7.88 -2.53 -1.23
C LEU A 45 7.92 -1.38 -0.21
N VAL A 46 8.08 -0.13 -0.66
CA VAL A 46 8.10 1.07 0.18
C VAL A 46 6.85 1.89 -0.08
N TYR A 47 6.19 2.31 1.00
CA TYR A 47 5.04 3.19 1.00
C TYR A 47 5.24 4.27 2.05
N LYS A 48 4.66 5.45 1.82
CA LYS A 48 4.72 6.57 2.76
C LYS A 48 3.30 7.07 3.03
N PHE A 49 2.96 7.20 4.30
CA PHE A 49 1.70 7.81 4.71
C PHE A 49 1.64 9.27 4.27
N GLY A 50 0.51 9.66 3.73
CA GLY A 50 0.22 11.02 3.32
C GLY A 50 -0.45 11.83 4.41
N PRO A 51 -0.71 13.12 4.16
CA PRO A 51 -1.31 14.04 5.14
C PRO A 51 -2.74 13.66 5.54
N SER A 52 -3.43 12.84 4.75
CA SER A 52 -4.79 12.37 5.04
C SER A 52 -4.82 11.04 5.81
N ALA A 53 -3.66 10.48 6.16
CA ALA A 53 -3.60 9.32 7.05
C ALA A 53 -3.77 9.77 8.50
N LEU A 54 -4.72 9.15 9.20
CA LEU A 54 -4.97 9.35 10.63
C LEU A 54 -4.55 8.08 11.39
N GLY A 55 -4.03 8.26 12.59
CA GLY A 55 -3.55 7.19 13.48
C GLY A 55 -4.59 6.76 14.51
#